data_AF-A0A937ADE4-F1
#
_entry.id   AF-A0A937ADE4-F1
#
_cell.length_a   1.000
_cell.length_b   1.000
_cell.length_c   1.000
_cell.angle_alpha   90.00
_cell.angle_beta   90.00
_cell.angle_gamma   90.00
#
_symmetry.space_group_name_H-M   'P 1'
#
loop_
_entity.id
_entity.type
_entity.pdbx_description
1 polymer ?
#
loop_
_entity_poly.entity_id
_entity_poly.type
_entity_poly.pdbx_seq_one_letter_code
_entity_poly.pdbx_strand_id
1 'polypeptide(L)'
;MATNADGSAKLQDVNPSTHLSFEPFGIEFDDGTTIAVQPFTWNDVALQINITLPAEPVEEWAMRWLDADDSFAQDEHGLQGVIHSIVRSDGSDGGTLLTIDFGSSPVEALRELVELAVASGASHLSIYSETLQ
;
A
#
# COMPACT_ATOMS: atom_id res chain seq x y z
N MET A 1 2.84 -17.38 -26.54
CA MET A 1 4.10 -16.60 -26.60
C MET A 1 4.12 -15.83 -27.90
N ALA A 2 4.24 -14.50 -27.85
CA ALA A 2 4.41 -13.70 -29.05
C ALA A 2 5.91 -13.65 -29.41
N THR A 3 6.27 -14.21 -30.56
CA THR A 3 7.64 -14.16 -31.12
C THR A 3 7.67 -13.26 -32.34
N ASN A 4 8.79 -12.57 -32.56
CA ASN A 4 9.04 -11.93 -33.85
C ASN A 4 9.14 -12.99 -34.96
N ALA A 5 8.96 -12.58 -36.21
CA ALA A 5 9.06 -13.47 -37.37
C ALA A 5 10.44 -14.14 -37.55
N ASP A 6 11.46 -13.67 -36.83
CA ASP A 6 12.83 -14.18 -36.85
C ASP A 6 13.19 -15.12 -35.66
N GLY A 7 12.26 -15.38 -34.75
CA GLY A 7 12.46 -16.29 -33.61
C GLY A 7 13.21 -15.69 -32.41
N SER A 8 13.55 -14.40 -32.42
CA SER A 8 14.12 -13.71 -31.25
C SER A 8 13.07 -13.46 -30.15
N ALA A 9 13.45 -13.63 -28.88
CA ALA A 9 12.59 -13.30 -27.75
C ALA A 9 12.36 -11.79 -27.71
N LYS A 10 11.10 -11.35 -27.84
CA LYS A 10 10.73 -9.95 -27.70
C LYS A 10 10.57 -9.63 -26.22
N LEU A 11 11.49 -8.84 -25.66
CA LEU A 11 11.28 -8.19 -24.38
C LEU A 11 10.04 -7.28 -24.53
N GLN A 12 8.98 -7.64 -23.84
CA GLN A 12 7.79 -6.83 -23.75
C GLN A 12 7.67 -6.36 -22.32
N ASP A 13 7.74 -5.06 -22.15
CA ASP A 13 7.44 -4.44 -20.88
C ASP A 13 5.93 -4.57 -20.63
N VAL A 14 5.58 -5.18 -19.50
CA VAL A 14 4.20 -5.28 -19.05
C VAL A 14 4.11 -4.31 -17.90
N ASN A 15 3.45 -3.18 -18.12
CA ASN A 15 3.17 -2.22 -17.07
C ASN A 15 1.69 -2.34 -16.64
N PRO A 16 1.38 -3.04 -15.53
CA PRO A 16 -0.01 -3.22 -15.09
C PRO A 16 -0.67 -1.91 -14.66
N SER A 17 0.13 -0.91 -14.27
CA SER A 17 -0.37 0.40 -13.84
C SER A 17 -1.16 1.11 -14.95
N THR A 18 -0.88 0.86 -16.24
CA THR A 18 -1.66 1.46 -17.34
C THR A 18 -3.04 0.82 -17.57
N HIS A 19 -3.38 -0.25 -16.84
CA HIS A 19 -4.59 -1.05 -17.07
C HIS A 19 -5.42 -1.30 -15.80
N LEU A 20 -4.94 -0.87 -14.64
CA LEU A 20 -5.69 -1.01 -13.40
C LEU A 20 -6.64 0.18 -13.23
N SER A 21 -7.92 -0.04 -13.46
CA SER A 21 -8.97 0.95 -13.24
C SER A 21 -10.18 0.30 -12.60
N PHE A 22 -10.68 0.89 -11.52
CA PHE A 22 -11.99 0.59 -10.95
C PHE A 22 -12.67 1.91 -10.54
N GLU A 23 -13.99 1.90 -10.45
CA GLU A 23 -14.74 3.08 -9.98
C GLU A 23 -14.38 3.38 -8.52
N PRO A 24 -13.91 4.61 -8.20
CA PRO A 24 -13.63 4.99 -6.82
C PRO A 24 -14.86 4.79 -5.93
N PHE A 25 -14.64 4.36 -4.70
CA PHE A 25 -15.70 4.14 -3.73
C PHE A 25 -15.32 4.66 -2.35
N GLY A 26 -16.33 4.92 -1.53
CA GLY A 26 -16.19 5.38 -0.16
C GLY A 26 -16.81 4.40 0.82
N ILE A 27 -16.22 4.30 2.00
CA ILE A 27 -16.79 3.61 3.16
C ILE A 27 -16.99 4.68 4.24
N GLU A 28 -18.19 4.75 4.80
CA GLU A 28 -18.53 5.63 5.91
C GLU A 28 -18.94 4.76 7.10
N PHE A 29 -18.39 5.07 8.28
CA PHE A 29 -18.69 4.41 9.53
C PHE A 29 -19.66 5.24 10.37
N ASP A 30 -20.38 4.59 11.29
CA ASP A 30 -21.40 5.24 12.14
C ASP A 30 -20.84 6.39 13.01
N ASP A 31 -19.53 6.41 13.27
CA ASP A 31 -18.83 7.46 14.03
C ASP A 31 -18.41 8.66 13.17
N GLY A 32 -18.76 8.65 11.87
CA GLY A 32 -18.40 9.69 10.90
C GLY A 32 -17.02 9.52 10.28
N THR A 33 -16.31 8.43 10.57
CA THR A 33 -15.06 8.10 9.87
C THR A 33 -15.34 7.78 8.40
N THR A 34 -14.53 8.33 7.51
CA THR A 34 -14.63 8.09 6.07
C THR A 34 -13.33 7.55 5.49
N ILE A 35 -13.45 6.55 4.62
CA ILE A 35 -12.34 5.98 3.85
C ILE A 35 -12.69 6.07 2.38
N ALA A 36 -11.93 6.85 1.62
CA ALA A 36 -12.03 6.90 0.16
C ALA A 36 -10.99 5.97 -0.48
N VAL A 37 -11.41 5.16 -1.44
CA VAL A 37 -10.55 4.24 -2.17
C VAL A 37 -10.62 4.59 -3.66
N GLN A 38 -9.49 5.02 -4.21
CA GLN A 38 -9.28 5.29 -5.63
C GLN A 38 -8.46 4.14 -6.25
N PRO A 39 -8.38 4.01 -7.58
CA PRO A 39 -7.46 3.06 -8.22
C PRO A 39 -6.06 3.08 -7.62
N PHE A 40 -5.54 1.92 -7.25
CA PHE A 40 -4.20 1.76 -6.72
C PHE A 40 -3.58 0.40 -7.03
N THR A 41 -2.28 0.35 -7.28
CA THR A 41 -1.49 -0.89 -7.38
C THR A 41 -0.80 -1.25 -6.06
N TRP A 42 -0.66 -2.54 -5.78
CA TRP A 42 -0.07 -3.04 -4.52
C TRP A 42 1.37 -2.57 -4.27
N ASN A 43 2.13 -2.32 -5.34
CA ASN A 43 3.51 -1.84 -5.28
C ASN A 43 3.65 -0.30 -5.24
N ASP A 44 2.53 0.44 -5.19
CA ASP A 44 2.51 1.91 -5.14
C ASP A 44 1.26 2.37 -4.39
N VAL A 45 1.18 2.09 -3.09
CA VAL A 45 0.02 2.50 -2.28
C VAL A 45 0.35 3.75 -1.51
N ALA A 46 -0.41 4.81 -1.74
CA ALA A 46 -0.43 6.02 -0.93
C ALA A 46 -1.64 5.98 0.02
N LEU A 47 -1.37 6.01 1.32
CA LEU A 47 -2.34 6.14 2.39
C LEU A 47 -2.23 7.55 2.99
N GLN A 48 -3.16 8.41 2.60
CA GLN A 48 -3.28 9.77 3.12
C GLN A 48 -4.23 9.77 4.31
N ILE A 49 -3.76 10.31 5.44
CA ILE A 49 -4.47 10.35 6.72
C ILE A 49 -4.56 11.80 7.18
N ASN A 50 -5.71 12.20 7.71
CA ASN A 50 -5.99 13.59 8.10
C ASN A 50 -5.40 14.02 9.45
N ILE A 51 -4.69 13.12 10.13
CA ILE A 51 -3.98 13.39 11.37
C ILE A 51 -2.51 12.96 11.23
N THR A 52 -1.64 13.54 12.05
CA THR A 52 -0.28 13.01 12.22
C THR A 52 -0.31 11.75 13.07
N LEU A 53 0.09 10.62 12.51
CA LEU A 53 0.17 9.36 13.27
C LEU A 53 1.31 9.39 14.28
N PRO A 54 1.22 8.68 15.41
CA PRO A 54 2.37 8.44 16.27
C PRO A 54 3.48 7.69 15.50
N ALA A 55 4.74 8.05 15.69
CA ALA A 55 5.86 7.44 14.96
C ALA A 55 6.09 5.98 15.36
N GLU A 56 6.16 5.73 16.66
CA GLU A 56 6.49 4.41 17.22
C GLU A 56 5.59 3.27 16.72
N PRO A 57 4.23 3.37 16.73
CA PRO A 57 3.39 2.30 16.19
C PRO A 57 3.54 2.07 14.68
N VAL A 58 3.86 3.12 13.91
CA VAL A 58 4.13 3.00 12.47
C VAL A 58 5.47 2.31 12.24
N GLU A 59 6.49 2.63 13.03
CA GLU A 59 7.80 1.98 13.00
C GLU A 59 7.71 0.51 13.40
N GLU A 60 6.98 0.18 14.48
CA GLU A 60 6.76 -1.21 14.89
C GLU A 60 6.04 -2.02 13.80
N TRP A 61 5.01 -1.44 13.19
CA TRP A 61 4.33 -2.05 12.04
C TRP A 61 5.30 -2.27 10.89
N ALA A 62 6.10 -1.26 10.54
CA ALA A 62 7.05 -1.33 9.43
C ALA A 62 8.13 -2.39 9.66
N MET A 63 8.72 -2.44 10.86
CA MET A 63 9.79 -3.39 11.19
C MET A 63 9.30 -4.84 11.15
N ARG A 64 8.06 -5.09 11.59
CA ARG A 64 7.44 -6.42 11.48
C ARG A 64 7.20 -6.81 10.03
N TRP A 65 6.63 -5.92 9.23
CA TRP A 65 6.25 -6.25 7.85
C TRP A 65 7.41 -6.20 6.85
N LEU A 66 8.49 -5.49 7.16
CA LEU A 66 9.77 -5.64 6.47
C LEU A 66 10.49 -6.94 6.85
N ASP A 67 10.02 -7.60 7.91
CA ASP A 67 10.65 -8.77 8.52
C ASP A 67 12.13 -8.51 8.82
N ALA A 68 12.41 -7.42 9.54
CA ALA A 68 13.78 -6.96 9.81
C ALA A 68 14.66 -8.00 10.53
N ASP A 69 14.03 -8.95 11.23
CA ASP A 69 14.68 -10.06 11.95
C ASP A 69 14.71 -11.37 11.14
N ASP A 70 14.27 -11.37 9.88
CA ASP A 70 14.24 -12.52 8.94
C ASP A 70 13.53 -13.75 9.54
N SER A 71 12.34 -13.50 10.09
CA SER A 71 11.53 -14.44 10.87
C SER A 71 10.43 -15.13 10.05
N PHE A 72 9.99 -14.54 8.94
CA PHE A 72 8.93 -15.07 8.10
C PHE A 72 9.49 -16.14 7.15
N ALA A 73 8.84 -17.30 7.13
CA ALA A 73 9.18 -18.34 6.18
C ALA A 73 8.55 -18.06 4.82
N GLN A 74 9.22 -18.50 3.75
CA GLN A 74 8.62 -18.48 2.41
C GLN A 74 7.42 -19.43 2.32
N ASP A 75 6.41 -19.02 1.56
CA ASP A 75 5.24 -19.83 1.23
C ASP A 75 5.54 -20.87 0.13
N GLU A 76 4.52 -21.60 -0.32
CA GLU A 76 4.65 -22.62 -1.38
C GLU A 76 5.05 -22.05 -2.76
N HIS A 77 4.97 -20.73 -2.93
CA HIS A 77 5.35 -19.99 -4.13
C HIS A 77 6.72 -19.31 -3.99
N GLY A 78 7.39 -19.45 -2.84
CA GLY A 78 8.68 -18.82 -2.57
C GLY A 78 8.58 -17.35 -2.15
N LEU A 79 7.40 -16.86 -1.76
CA LEU A 79 7.17 -15.49 -1.31
C LEU A 79 7.22 -15.40 0.22
N GLN A 80 7.89 -14.36 0.75
CA GLN A 80 8.10 -14.20 2.20
C GLN A 80 6.92 -13.51 2.91
N GLY A 81 6.01 -12.85 2.18
CA GLY A 81 4.87 -12.18 2.78
C GLY A 81 5.20 -10.82 3.40
N VAL A 82 6.15 -10.09 2.83
CA VAL A 82 6.72 -8.84 3.36
C VAL A 82 6.46 -7.63 2.47
N ILE A 83 6.46 -6.44 3.07
CA ILE A 83 6.52 -5.18 2.32
C ILE A 83 7.95 -4.96 1.82
N HIS A 84 8.11 -4.25 0.71
CA HIS A 84 9.44 -3.90 0.21
C HIS A 84 9.91 -2.53 0.70
N SER A 85 8.99 -1.60 0.91
CA SER A 85 9.33 -0.27 1.40
C SER A 85 8.14 0.46 2.00
N ILE A 86 8.45 1.41 2.89
CA ILE A 86 7.52 2.40 3.40
C ILE A 86 8.27 3.74 3.50
N VAL A 87 7.61 4.80 3.05
CA VAL A 87 8.06 6.19 3.19
C VAL A 87 6.97 6.96 3.92
N ARG A 88 7.36 7.70 4.95
CA ARG A 88 6.46 8.57 5.71
C ARG A 88 6.77 10.03 5.42
N SER A 89 5.73 10.81 5.18
CA SER A 89 5.80 12.26 5.05
C SER A 89 4.68 12.88 5.88
N ASP A 90 5.04 13.73 6.84
CA ASP A 90 4.05 14.47 7.64
C ASP A 90 3.92 15.89 7.09
N GLY A 91 2.69 16.28 6.74
CA GLY A 91 2.40 17.62 6.23
C GLY A 91 2.45 18.68 7.33
N SER A 92 2.80 19.91 6.96
CA SER A 92 2.78 21.08 7.88
C SER A 92 1.42 21.32 8.52
N ASP A 93 0.36 20.87 7.85
CA ASP A 93 -1.03 21.15 8.21
C ASP A 93 -1.65 20.03 9.08
N GLY A 94 -0.83 19.05 9.51
CA GLY A 94 -1.21 18.07 10.54
C GLY A 94 -1.73 16.72 10.03
N GLY A 95 -1.31 16.27 8.84
CA GLY A 95 -1.66 14.95 8.29
C GLY A 95 -0.43 14.08 8.01
N THR A 96 -0.61 12.76 7.96
CA THR A 96 0.43 11.79 7.57
C THR A 96 0.11 11.21 6.20
N LEU A 97 1.11 11.17 5.33
CA LEU A 97 1.12 10.38 4.09
C LEU A 97 2.10 9.22 4.27
N LEU A 98 1.61 8.00 4.07
CA LEU A 98 2.45 6.81 3.96
C LEU A 98 2.42 6.34 2.50
N THR A 99 3.59 6.20 1.87
CA THR A 99 3.73 5.56 0.56
C THR A 99 4.40 4.21 0.75
N ILE A 100 3.77 3.13 0.31
CA ILE A 100 4.15 1.76 0.59
C ILE A 100 4.23 0.94 -0.71
N ASP A 101 5.32 0.20 -0.88
CA ASP A 101 5.36 -0.96 -1.76
C ASP A 101 5.07 -2.19 -0.90
N PHE A 102 3.85 -2.72 -0.98
CA PHE A 102 3.45 -3.86 -0.16
C PHE A 102 4.09 -5.18 -0.61
N GLY A 103 4.82 -5.22 -1.73
CA GLY A 103 5.57 -6.38 -2.17
C GLY A 103 4.73 -7.65 -2.21
N SER A 104 5.10 -8.62 -1.37
CA SER A 104 4.37 -9.89 -1.22
C SER A 104 3.50 -9.96 0.03
N SER A 105 3.47 -8.90 0.83
CA SER A 105 2.66 -8.87 2.05
C SER A 105 1.17 -9.06 1.74
N PRO A 106 0.45 -9.69 2.67
CA PRO A 106 -0.96 -9.96 2.50
C PRO A 106 -1.80 -8.71 2.85
N VAL A 107 -3.09 -8.75 2.54
CA VAL A 107 -4.02 -7.61 2.71
C VAL A 107 -4.10 -7.12 4.16
N GLU A 108 -3.84 -8.02 5.11
CA GLU A 108 -3.76 -7.74 6.54
C GLU A 108 -2.78 -6.60 6.86
N ALA A 109 -1.67 -6.49 6.12
CA ALA A 109 -0.69 -5.42 6.33
C ALA A 109 -1.33 -4.02 6.14
N LEU A 110 -2.09 -3.83 5.05
CA LEU A 110 -2.82 -2.59 4.80
C LEU A 110 -3.94 -2.37 5.83
N ARG A 111 -4.68 -3.43 6.14
CA ARG A 111 -5.79 -3.37 7.11
C ARG A 111 -5.30 -2.86 8.47
N GLU A 112 -4.17 -3.37 8.96
CA GLU A 112 -3.62 -2.94 10.25
C GLU A 112 -3.21 -1.47 10.26
N LEU A 113 -2.71 -0.91 9.15
CA LEU A 113 -2.45 0.54 9.05
C LEU A 113 -3.74 1.37 9.11
N VAL A 114 -4.80 0.90 8.46
CA VAL A 114 -6.13 1.55 8.53
C VAL A 114 -6.64 1.50 9.97
N GLU A 115 -6.57 0.34 10.62
CA GLU A 115 -6.97 0.17 12.02
C GLU A 115 -6.13 1.05 12.97
N LEU A 116 -4.82 1.12 12.76
CA LEU A 116 -3.92 2.00 13.52
C LEU A 116 -4.32 3.47 13.37
N ALA A 117 -4.62 3.92 12.15
CA ALA A 117 -5.00 5.29 11.89
C ALA A 117 -6.34 5.63 12.57
N VAL A 118 -7.35 4.75 12.44
CA VAL A 118 -8.66 4.93 13.09
C VAL A 118 -8.51 4.92 14.62
N ALA A 119 -7.74 3.98 15.19
CA ALA A 119 -7.47 3.92 16.63
C ALA A 119 -6.71 5.15 17.14
N SER A 120 -5.93 5.81 16.28
CA SER A 120 -5.25 7.07 16.58
C SER A 120 -6.15 8.31 16.45
N GLY A 121 -7.42 8.13 16.06
CA GLY A 121 -8.41 9.20 15.93
C GLY A 121 -8.51 9.82 14.54
N ALA A 122 -7.98 9.15 13.50
CA ALA A 122 -8.20 9.58 12.13
C ALA A 122 -9.69 9.48 11.79
N SER A 123 -10.23 10.50 11.13
CA SER A 123 -11.63 10.53 10.68
C SER A 123 -11.75 10.54 9.16
N HIS A 124 -10.66 10.79 8.44
CA HIS A 124 -10.63 10.79 6.99
C HIS A 124 -9.35 10.13 6.49
N LEU A 125 -9.52 9.11 5.66
CA LEU A 125 -8.44 8.36 5.03
C LEU A 125 -8.68 8.30 3.53
N SER A 126 -7.61 8.29 2.74
CA SER A 126 -7.65 8.05 1.30
C SER A 126 -6.58 7.07 0.87
N ILE A 127 -6.96 6.10 0.06
CA ILE A 127 -6.07 5.07 -0.52
C ILE A 127 -6.04 5.26 -2.03
N TYR A 128 -4.85 5.41 -2.60
CA TYR A 128 -4.65 5.63 -4.04
C TYR A 128 -3.23 5.22 -4.46
N SER A 129 -2.91 5.27 -5.75
CA SER A 129 -1.53 5.26 -6.26
C SER A 129 -1.13 6.64 -6.76
N GLU A 130 0.07 7.12 -6.43
CA GLU A 130 0.56 8.41 -6.95
C GLU A 130 0.77 8.34 -8.47
N THR A 131 1.12 7.17 -8.99
CA THR A 131 1.37 6.96 -10.43
C THR A 131 0.10 6.80 -11.28
N LEU A 132 -1.09 6.69 -10.66
CA LEU A 132 -2.37 6.52 -11.34
C LEU A 132 -3.26 7.77 -11.33
N GLN A 133 -2.78 8.89 -10.78
CA GLN A 133 -3.51 10.17 -10.74
C GLN A 133 -3.41 10.97 -12.04
#